data_AF-A0A3P7PWI5-F1
#
_entry.id   AF-A0A3P7PWI5-F1
#
_cell.length_a   1.000
_cell.length_b   1.000
_cell.length_c   1.000
_cell.angle_alpha   90.00
_cell.angle_beta   90.00
_cell.angle_gamma   90.00
#
_symmetry.space_group_name_H-M   'P 1'
#
loop_
_entity.id
_entity.type
_entity.pdbx_description
1 polymer ?
#
loop_
_entity_poly.entity_id
_entity_poly.type
_entity_poly.pdbx_seq_one_letter_code
_entity_poly.pdbx_strand_id
1 'polypeptide(L)'
;MMLLHYSDGMRVVIHTANLIEDDWSYRTQGIWISPKLMATTSTADSDTHFRADLLTYLESYRDQKLNHWIDLIRKHDFRSIK
;
A
#
# COMPACT_ATOMS: atom_id res chain seq x y z
N MET A 1 -5.78 -5.30 -3.89
CA MET A 1 -4.87 -4.31 -3.27
C MET A 1 -4.76 -3.11 -4.19
N MET A 2 -4.83 -1.90 -3.64
CA MET A 2 -4.66 -0.66 -4.38
C MET A 2 -3.52 0.14 -3.76
N LEU A 3 -2.63 0.67 -4.61
CA LEU A 3 -1.64 1.67 -4.24
C LEU A 3 -2.11 3.00 -4.85
N LEU A 4 -2.43 3.95 -3.99
CA LEU A 4 -3.01 5.24 -4.40
C LEU A 4 -1.98 6.33 -4.10
N HIS A 5 -1.51 7.00 -5.15
CA HIS A 5 -0.57 8.12 -5.05
C HIS A 5 -1.31 9.43 -5.33
N TYR A 6 -1.16 10.39 -4.43
CA TYR A 6 -1.77 11.72 -4.47
C TYR A 6 -0.67 12.77 -4.57
N SER A 7 -1.04 14.01 -4.89
CA SER A 7 -0.09 15.13 -4.91
C SER A 7 0.59 15.39 -3.56
N ASP A 8 -0.05 14.99 -2.46
CA ASP A 8 0.36 15.28 -1.09
C ASP A 8 0.51 14.00 -0.23
N GLY A 9 0.65 12.82 -0.84
CA GLY A 9 0.97 11.58 -0.13
C GLY A 9 0.53 10.31 -0.83
N MET A 10 0.49 9.20 -0.08
CA MET A 10 0.13 7.87 -0.58
C MET A 10 -0.84 7.16 0.38
N ARG A 11 -1.59 6.17 -0.13
CA ARG A 11 -2.38 5.25 0.68
C ARG A 11 -2.31 3.83 0.11
N VAL A 12 -2.31 2.86 1.02
CA VAL A 12 -2.43 1.43 0.70
C VAL A 12 -3.83 0.97 1.12
N VAL A 13 -4.52 0.28 0.20
CA VAL A 13 -5.82 -0.34 0.48
C VAL A 13 -5.70 -1.83 0.20
N ILE A 14 -5.94 -2.66 1.22
CA ILE A 14 -6.02 -4.11 1.09
C ILE A 14 -7.47 -4.50 1.28
N HIS A 15 -8.07 -5.11 0.27
CA HIS A 15 -9.49 -5.47 0.25
C HIS A 15 -9.67 -6.84 -0.39
N THR A 16 -10.81 -7.46 -0.13
CA THR A 16 -11.15 -8.81 -0.62
C THR A 16 -11.99 -8.81 -1.91
N ALA A 17 -12.60 -7.67 -2.27
CA ALA A 17 -13.46 -7.56 -3.45
C ALA A 17 -12.68 -7.54 -4.77
N ASN A 18 -13.16 -8.23 -5.79
CA ASN A 18 -12.73 -8.00 -7.17
C ASN A 18 -13.24 -6.65 -7.71
N LEU A 19 -12.68 -6.16 -8.82
CA LEU A 19 -13.10 -4.90 -9.45
C LEU A 19 -14.28 -5.09 -10.42
N ILE A 20 -15.36 -5.71 -9.94
CA ILE A 20 -16.63 -5.92 -10.67
C ILE A 20 -17.82 -5.60 -9.77
N GLU A 21 -18.89 -5.04 -10.33
CA GLU A 21 -20.05 -4.50 -9.58
C GLU A 21 -20.62 -5.45 -8.51
N ASP A 22 -20.79 -6.73 -8.86
CA ASP A 22 -21.40 -7.73 -7.98
C ASP A 22 -20.67 -7.88 -6.64
N ASP A 23 -19.33 -7.81 -6.66
CA ASP A 23 -18.50 -7.99 -5.47
C ASP A 23 -18.61 -6.82 -4.49
N TRP A 24 -19.09 -5.65 -4.94
CA TRP A 24 -19.29 -4.45 -4.11
C TRP A 24 -20.75 -4.28 -3.65
N SER A 25 -21.68 -5.08 -4.16
CA SER A 25 -23.12 -4.89 -3.93
C SER A 25 -23.74 -5.95 -3.00
N TYR A 26 -23.42 -7.23 -3.22
CA TYR A 26 -24.18 -8.34 -2.62
C TYR A 26 -23.33 -9.29 -1.76
N ARG A 27 -22.08 -8.92 -1.46
CA ARG A 27 -21.16 -9.75 -0.69
C ARG A 27 -20.66 -9.02 0.56
N THR A 28 -20.45 -9.78 1.63
CA THR A 28 -19.67 -9.29 2.78
C THR A 28 -18.20 -9.22 2.37
N GLN A 29 -17.65 -8.00 2.31
CA GLN A 29 -16.26 -7.75 1.95
C GLN A 29 -15.51 -7.08 3.09
N GLY A 30 -14.21 -7.33 3.17
CA GLY A 30 -13.29 -6.65 4.07
C GLY A 30 -12.49 -5.58 3.34
N ILE A 31 -12.30 -4.43 3.99
CA ILE A 31 -11.41 -3.37 3.53
C ILE A 31 -10.57 -2.91 4.71
N TRP A 32 -9.26 -3.01 4.57
CA TRP A 32 -8.30 -2.32 5.41
C TRP A 32 -7.74 -1.13 4.64
N ILE A 33 -7.73 0.03 5.29
CA ILE A 33 -7.29 1.30 4.72
C ILE A 33 -6.15 1.83 5.59
N SER A 34 -4.94 1.96 5.03
CA SER A 34 -3.82 2.58 5.75
C SER A 34 -4.13 4.04 6.09
N PRO A 35 -3.48 4.64 7.09
CA PRO A 35 -3.39 6.09 7.20
C PRO A 35 -2.84 6.72 5.92
N LYS A 36 -2.97 8.04 5.79
CA LYS A 36 -2.30 8.77 4.70
C LYS A 36 -0.81 8.83 5.00
N LEU A 37 -0.02 8.26 4.11
CA LEU A 37 1.43 8.16 4.22
C LEU A 37 2.04 9.40 3.55
N MET A 38 2.77 10.20 4.32
CA MET A 38 3.38 11.43 3.81
C MET A 38 4.73 11.13 3.19
N ALA A 39 5.17 11.95 2.23
CA ALA A 39 6.52 11.85 1.72
C ALA A 39 7.54 12.12 2.84
N THR A 40 8.64 11.37 2.86
CA THR A 40 9.68 11.51 3.87
C THR A 40 11.05 11.14 3.30
N THR A 41 12.10 11.67 3.90
CA THR A 41 13.48 11.24 3.67
C THR A 41 13.91 10.15 4.66
N SER A 42 13.10 9.90 5.69
CA SER A 42 13.38 8.87 6.69
C SER A 42 13.14 7.48 6.13
N THR A 43 14.05 6.56 6.43
CA THR A 43 13.87 5.14 6.13
C THR A 43 13.22 4.39 7.28
N ALA A 44 12.72 5.08 8.32
CA ALA A 44 12.05 4.45 9.44
C ALA A 44 10.77 3.72 9.01
N ASP A 45 10.50 2.59 9.65
CA ASP A 45 9.30 1.78 9.46
C ASP A 45 8.40 1.90 10.70
N SER A 46 7.19 1.37 10.58
CA SER A 46 6.30 1.04 11.69
C SER A 46 6.88 -0.03 12.61
N ASP A 47 6.33 -0.12 13.83
CA ASP A 47 6.64 -1.17 14.81
C ASP A 47 6.26 -2.57 14.30
N THR A 48 5.41 -2.66 13.26
CA THR A 48 4.97 -3.91 12.63
C THR A 48 5.79 -4.31 11.42
N HIS A 49 6.81 -3.52 11.03
CA HIS A 49 7.62 -3.75 9.83
C HIS A 49 6.81 -3.79 8.51
N PHE A 50 5.63 -3.17 8.48
CA PHE A 50 4.73 -3.25 7.34
C PHE A 50 5.36 -2.76 6.03
N ARG A 51 6.22 -1.71 6.07
CA ARG A 51 6.85 -1.19 4.85
C ARG A 51 7.84 -2.20 4.27
N ALA A 52 8.70 -2.77 5.11
CA ALA A 52 9.66 -3.78 4.70
C ALA A 52 8.97 -5.02 4.10
N ASP A 53 7.89 -5.48 4.74
CA ASP A 53 7.12 -6.63 4.28
C ASP A 53 6.39 -6.35 2.97
N LEU A 54 5.80 -5.16 2.82
CA LEU A 54 5.15 -4.75 1.56
C LEU A 54 6.15 -4.63 0.41
N LEU A 55 7.35 -4.10 0.67
CA LEU A 55 8.42 -4.04 -0.32
C LEU A 55 8.83 -5.45 -0.75
N THR A 56 9.05 -6.35 0.22
CA THR A 56 9.39 -7.75 -0.04
C THR A 56 8.32 -8.45 -0.88
N TYR A 57 7.05 -8.22 -0.56
CA TYR A 57 5.92 -8.74 -1.32
C TYR A 57 5.95 -8.27 -2.78
N LEU A 58 6.11 -6.96 -3.04
CA LEU A 58 6.15 -6.42 -4.40
C LEU A 58 7.39 -6.86 -5.18
N GLU A 59 8.56 -6.89 -4.53
CA GLU A 59 9.82 -7.32 -5.15
C GLU A 59 9.78 -8.81 -5.56
N SER A 60 9.00 -9.64 -4.87
CA SER A 60 8.84 -11.06 -5.19
C SER A 60 8.26 -11.33 -6.60
N TYR A 61 7.51 -10.38 -7.16
CA TYR A 61 6.95 -10.47 -8.51
C TYR A 61 8.01 -10.37 -9.61
N ARG A 62 9.17 -9.77 -9.32
CA ARG A 62 10.27 -9.55 -10.27
C ARG A 62 9.83 -8.84 -11.57
N ASP A 63 8.80 -7.99 -11.49
CA ASP A 63 8.27 -7.21 -12.61
C ASP A 63 8.76 -5.76 -12.52
N GLN A 64 9.46 -5.30 -13.55
CA GLN A 64 9.99 -3.94 -13.64
C GLN A 64 8.89 -2.87 -13.62
N LYS A 65 7.65 -3.20 -13.99
CA LYS A 65 6.50 -2.28 -13.92
C LYS A 65 6.20 -1.86 -12.47
N LEU A 66 6.60 -2.66 -11.49
CA LEU A 66 6.41 -2.35 -10.07
C LEU A 66 7.50 -1.45 -9.49
N ASN A 67 8.62 -1.23 -10.19
CA ASN A 67 9.74 -0.42 -9.68
C ASN A 67 9.31 0.99 -9.30
N HIS A 68 8.44 1.62 -10.09
CA HIS A 68 7.88 2.93 -9.78
C HIS A 68 7.17 2.94 -8.41
N TRP A 69 6.37 1.91 -8.13
CA TRP A 69 5.63 1.78 -6.87
C TRP A 69 6.55 1.46 -5.70
N ILE A 70 7.52 0.58 -5.89
CA ILE A 70 8.55 0.24 -4.91
C ILE A 70 9.31 1.52 -4.49
N ASP A 71 9.74 2.34 -5.46
CA ASP A 71 10.43 3.60 -5.19
C ASP A 71 9.54 4.63 -4.49
N LEU A 72 8.25 4.68 -4.84
CA LEU A 72 7.29 5.51 -4.11
C LEU A 72 7.16 5.04 -2.66
N ILE A 73 6.95 3.74 -2.40
CA ILE A 73 6.83 3.19 -1.03
C ILE A 73 8.10 3.48 -0.21
N ARG A 74 9.29 3.41 -0.84
CA ARG A 74 10.55 3.78 -0.20
C ARG A 74 10.63 5.26 0.19
N LYS A 75 9.89 6.16 -0.47
CA LYS A 75 9.89 7.62 -0.22
C LYS A 75 8.76 8.10 0.68
N HIS A 76 7.94 7.20 1.23
CA HIS A 76 6.82 7.56 2.10
C HIS A 76 7.01 7.02 3.53
N ASP A 77 6.40 7.71 4.49
CA ASP A 77 6.49 7.43 5.92
C ASP A 77 5.42 6.43 6.37
N PHE A 78 5.86 5.28 6.84
CA PHE A 78 4.99 4.18 7.26
C PHE A 78 4.83 4.06 8.77
N ARG A 79 5.47 4.91 9.58
CA ARG A 79 5.45 4.82 11.05
C ARG A 79 4.07 4.87 11.69
N SER A 80 3.08 5.42 10.99
CA SER A 80 1.70 5.52 11.47
C SER A 80 0.89 4.22 11.35
N ILE A 81 1.41 3.21 10.66
CA ILE A 81 0.77 1.90 10.50
C ILE A 81 0.91 1.09 11.79
N LYS A 82 -0.17 0.39 12.16
CA LYS A 82 -0.30 -0.43 13.38
C LYS A 82 -0.79 -1.82 13.02
#